data_AF-A0A382L7C2-F1
#
_entry.id   AF-A0A382L7C2-F1
#
_cell.length_a   1.000
_cell.length_b   1.000
_cell.length_c   1.000
_cell.angle_alpha   90.00
_cell.angle_beta   90.00
_cell.angle_gamma   90.00
#
_symmetry.space_group_name_H-M   'P 1'
#
loop_
_entity.id
_entity.type
_entity.pdbx_description
1 polymer ?
#
loop_
_entity_poly.entity_id
_entity_poly.type
_entity_poly.pdbx_seq_one_letter_code
_entity_poly.pdbx_strand_id
1 'polypeptide(L)'
;MLVAAETPGFKDFQDLLDPAGIQLNGAGACDIRVHNPDLFRCVIRDGTLGLGEAYMDGWWDCDRIDELFCRGLNAGLEGALRKKLRFLAFHFALRIFNRQSRKRAFMVGERHYDIGNDLFEAMLDPHMNYSCGYWSNAEDLDSAQEAKMALICRKLQLKPG
;
A
#
# COMPACT_ATOMS: atom_id res chain seq x y z
N MET A 1 10.10 14.92 16.39
CA MET A 1 10.50 16.30 16.03
C MET A 1 10.54 16.32 14.51
N LEU A 2 9.84 17.27 13.87
CA LEU A 2 9.75 17.26 12.41
C LEU A 2 11.07 17.71 11.78
N VAL A 3 11.40 17.11 10.63
CA VAL A 3 12.60 17.42 9.85
C VAL A 3 12.47 18.83 9.25
N ALA A 4 13.53 19.63 9.35
CA ALA A 4 13.55 20.99 8.81
C ALA A 4 13.56 21.01 7.27
N ALA A 5 12.93 22.03 6.67
CA ALA A 5 12.85 22.20 5.22
C ALA A 5 14.22 22.36 4.52
N GLU A 6 15.26 22.76 5.27
CA GLU A 6 16.64 22.90 4.78
C GLU A 6 17.37 21.55 4.61
N THR A 7 16.74 20.46 5.06
CA THR A 7 17.37 19.13 5.02
C THR A 7 17.61 18.69 3.56
N PRO A 8 18.81 18.16 3.24
CA PRO A 8 19.08 17.62 1.91
C PRO A 8 18.05 16.58 1.46
N GLY A 9 17.47 16.77 0.28
CA GLY A 9 16.44 15.90 -0.29
C GLY A 9 15.00 16.25 0.09
N PHE A 10 14.78 17.19 1.03
CA PHE A 10 13.44 17.67 1.38
C PHE A 10 12.74 18.28 0.18
N LYS A 11 13.40 19.22 -0.51
CA LYS A 11 12.84 19.91 -1.69
C LYS A 11 12.55 18.93 -2.83
N ASP A 12 13.48 18.04 -3.16
CA ASP A 12 13.27 17.06 -4.22
C ASP A 12 12.08 16.14 -3.93
N PHE A 13 11.87 15.80 -2.66
CA PHE A 13 10.73 14.98 -2.24
C PHE A 13 9.43 15.79 -2.21
N GLN A 14 9.47 17.08 -1.88
CA GLN A 14 8.33 17.99 -2.00
C GLN A 14 7.92 18.16 -3.47
N ASP A 15 8.87 18.45 -4.38
CA ASP A 15 8.62 18.61 -5.82
C ASP A 15 7.98 17.35 -6.44
N LEU A 16 8.30 16.19 -5.89
CA LEU A 16 7.69 14.91 -6.29
C LEU A 16 6.21 14.81 -5.86
N LEU A 17 5.86 15.37 -4.70
CA LEU A 17 4.52 15.34 -4.10
C LEU A 17 3.62 16.49 -4.57
N ASP A 18 4.20 17.60 -5.05
CA ASP A 18 3.48 18.79 -5.52
C ASP A 18 2.37 18.50 -6.54
N PRO A 19 2.54 17.60 -7.55
CA PRO A 19 1.46 17.28 -8.48
C PRO A 19 0.24 16.63 -7.83
N ALA A 20 0.42 15.99 -6.66
CA ALA A 20 -0.65 15.39 -5.87
C ALA A 20 -1.25 16.37 -4.84
N GLY A 21 -0.72 17.60 -4.74
CA GLY A 21 -1.15 18.59 -3.76
C GLY A 21 -0.90 18.13 -2.31
N ILE A 22 0.18 17.39 -2.08
CA ILE A 22 0.58 16.87 -0.76
C ILE A 22 1.79 17.68 -0.27
N GLN A 23 1.73 18.19 0.96
CA GLN A 23 2.82 18.94 1.56
C GLN A 23 3.62 18.11 2.57
N LEU A 24 4.92 18.34 2.63
CA LEU A 24 5.78 17.85 3.70
C LEU A 24 5.66 18.77 4.91
N ASN A 25 5.37 18.18 6.07
CA ASN A 25 5.10 18.85 7.33
C ASN A 25 4.00 19.91 7.23
N GLY A 26 3.05 19.70 6.31
CA GLY A 26 1.86 20.51 6.19
C GLY A 26 0.82 20.21 7.27
N ALA A 27 -0.26 20.98 7.27
CA ALA A 27 -1.35 20.87 8.25
C ALA A 27 -2.56 20.09 7.72
N GLY A 28 -2.57 19.70 6.45
CA GLY A 28 -3.64 18.92 5.84
C GLY A 28 -3.64 17.48 6.32
N ALA A 29 -4.82 16.86 6.38
CA ALA A 29 -4.95 15.46 6.84
C ALA A 29 -4.19 14.45 5.96
N CYS A 30 -3.93 14.80 4.69
CA CYS A 30 -3.18 13.97 3.74
C CYS A 30 -1.70 14.35 3.66
N ASP A 31 -1.26 15.36 4.40
CA ASP A 31 0.13 15.82 4.39
C ASP A 31 1.03 14.83 5.14
N ILE A 32 2.28 14.74 4.71
CA ILE A 32 3.26 13.81 5.28
C ILE A 32 4.02 14.53 6.38
N ARG A 33 4.02 13.99 7.59
CA ARG A 33 4.87 14.48 8.69
C ARG A 33 6.15 13.65 8.72
N VAL A 34 7.31 14.29 8.50
CA VAL A 34 8.61 13.61 8.44
C VAL A 34 9.34 13.76 9.77
N HIS A 35 9.65 12.63 10.41
CA HIS A 35 10.36 12.57 11.69
C HIS A 35 11.85 12.20 11.54
N ASN A 36 12.23 11.57 10.43
CA ASN A 36 13.61 11.15 10.17
C ASN A 36 14.09 11.60 8.77
N PRO A 37 15.21 12.35 8.67
CA PRO A 37 15.73 12.83 7.39
C PRO A 37 16.26 11.71 6.47
N ASP A 38 16.59 10.53 7.01
CA ASP A 38 17.03 9.39 6.21
C ASP A 38 15.92 8.85 5.28
N LEU A 39 14.66 9.25 5.50
CA LEU A 39 13.53 8.97 4.62
C LEU A 39 13.85 9.29 3.15
N PHE A 40 14.38 10.48 2.88
CA PHE A 40 14.60 10.94 1.51
C PHE A 40 15.59 10.04 0.77
N ARG A 41 16.68 9.64 1.45
CA ARG A 41 17.67 8.71 0.90
C ARG A 41 17.07 7.31 0.72
N CYS A 42 16.26 6.85 1.68
CA CYS A 42 15.58 5.55 1.62
C CYS A 42 14.64 5.47 0.42
N VAL A 43 13.75 6.45 0.24
CA VAL A 43 12.78 6.50 -0.87
C VAL A 43 13.50 6.60 -2.22
N ILE A 44 14.58 7.37 -2.33
CA ILE A 44 15.37 7.42 -3.58
C ILE A 44 16.03 6.06 -3.89
N ARG A 45 16.48 5.32 -2.87
CA ARG A 45 17.20 4.05 -3.03
C ARG A 45 16.26 2.89 -3.34
N ASP A 46 15.16 2.81 -2.60
CA ASP A 46 14.28 1.63 -2.49
C ASP A 46 12.85 1.89 -3.01
N GLY A 47 12.54 3.12 -3.43
CA GLY A 47 11.26 3.49 -4.04
C GLY A 47 10.08 3.32 -3.10
N THR A 48 8.99 2.72 -3.62
CA THR A 48 7.76 2.49 -2.85
C THR A 48 7.95 1.53 -1.67
N LEU A 49 8.90 0.58 -1.77
CA LEU A 49 9.22 -0.32 -0.67
C LEU A 49 9.86 0.46 0.48
N GLY A 50 10.85 1.30 0.19
CA GLY A 50 11.49 2.15 1.19
C GLY A 50 10.52 3.15 1.84
N LEU A 51 9.55 3.66 1.08
CA LEU A 51 8.48 4.50 1.62
C LEU A 51 7.63 3.74 2.66
N GLY A 52 7.26 2.48 2.36
CA GLY A 52 6.49 1.64 3.26
C GLY A 52 7.27 1.18 4.50
N GLU A 53 8.52 0.74 4.34
CA GLU A 53 9.39 0.35 5.45
C GLU A 53 9.64 1.54 6.38
N ALA A 54 9.89 2.73 5.83
CA ALA A 54 10.07 3.95 6.62
C ALA A 54 8.79 4.36 7.39
N TYR A 55 7.59 4.06 6.87
CA TYR A 55 6.34 4.26 7.61
C TYR A 55 6.26 3.31 8.81
N MET A 56 6.59 2.03 8.61
CA MET A 56 6.63 1.02 9.67
C MET A 56 7.67 1.36 10.75
N ASP A 57 8.80 1.95 10.36
CA ASP A 57 9.86 2.41 11.28
C ASP A 57 9.52 3.75 11.98
N GLY A 58 8.37 4.36 11.69
CA GLY A 58 7.93 5.63 12.28
C GLY A 58 8.72 6.85 11.79
N TRP A 59 9.39 6.75 10.63
CA TRP A 59 10.16 7.86 10.07
C TRP A 59 9.27 8.94 9.46
N TRP A 60 8.04 8.57 9.10
CA TRP A 60 7.00 9.50 8.70
C TRP A 60 5.62 8.93 9.00
N ASP A 61 4.63 9.80 9.11
CA ASP A 61 3.23 9.42 9.25
C ASP A 61 2.30 10.41 8.53
N CYS A 62 1.00 10.09 8.49
CA CYS A 62 -0.06 10.85 7.84
C CYS A 62 -1.40 10.49 8.50
N ASP A 63 -2.30 11.45 8.67
CA ASP A 63 -3.59 11.20 9.35
C ASP A 63 -4.59 10.46 8.44
N ARG A 64 -4.57 10.73 7.12
CA ARG A 64 -5.42 10.11 6.09
C ARG A 64 -4.57 9.52 4.98
N ILE A 65 -3.88 8.43 5.33
CA ILE A 65 -2.99 7.71 4.42
C ILE A 65 -3.71 7.14 3.19
N ASP A 66 -4.99 6.80 3.34
CA ASP A 66 -5.88 6.36 2.26
C ASP A 66 -6.07 7.45 1.20
N GLU A 67 -6.34 8.69 1.62
CA GLU A 67 -6.48 9.83 0.73
C GLU A 67 -5.15 10.25 0.13
N LEU A 68 -4.06 10.20 0.90
CA LEU A 68 -2.69 10.44 0.41
C LEU A 68 -2.38 9.53 -0.78
N PHE A 69 -2.59 8.22 -0.65
CA PHE A 69 -2.32 7.29 -1.75
C PHE A 69 -3.29 7.47 -2.92
N CYS A 70 -4.56 7.76 -2.66
CA CYS A 70 -5.53 8.07 -3.72
C CYS A 70 -5.08 9.28 -4.56
N ARG A 71 -4.69 10.38 -3.92
CA ARG A 71 -4.17 11.58 -4.59
C ARG A 71 -2.87 11.30 -5.34
N GLY A 72 -1.92 10.61 -4.70
CA GLY A 72 -0.64 10.25 -5.29
C GLY A 72 -0.80 9.38 -6.54
N LEU A 73 -1.66 8.35 -6.49
CA LEU A 73 -1.93 7.48 -7.63
C LEU A 73 -2.61 8.24 -8.77
N ASN A 74 -3.60 9.09 -8.48
CA ASN A 74 -4.26 9.94 -9.48
C ASN A 74 -3.29 10.93 -10.14
N ALA A 75 -2.31 11.43 -9.39
CA ALA A 75 -1.25 12.31 -9.91
C ALA A 75 -0.11 11.55 -10.60
N GLY A 76 -0.14 10.21 -10.66
CA GLY A 76 0.90 9.40 -11.30
C GLY A 76 2.21 9.29 -10.52
N LEU A 77 2.17 9.49 -9.19
CA LEU A 77 3.33 9.46 -8.30
C LEU A 77 4.09 8.12 -8.35
N GLU A 78 3.39 6.99 -8.55
CA GLU A 78 4.02 5.67 -8.73
C GLU A 78 5.01 5.69 -9.90
N GLY A 79 4.63 6.31 -11.02
CA GLY A 79 5.47 6.43 -12.20
C GLY A 79 6.69 7.33 -11.97
N ALA A 80 6.53 8.39 -11.17
CA ALA A 80 7.63 9.29 -10.82
C ALA A 80 8.64 8.63 -9.87
N LEU A 81 8.15 7.84 -8.89
CA LEU A 81 8.97 7.03 -7.99
C LEU A 81 9.70 5.88 -8.71
N ARG A 82 9.07 5.28 -9.73
CA ARG A 82 9.63 4.14 -10.48
C ARG A 82 10.71 4.55 -11.51
N LYS A 83 10.84 5.84 -11.85
CA LYS A 83 11.71 6.37 -12.92
C LYS A 83 13.20 6.53 -12.58
N LYS A 84 13.84 5.59 -11.88
CA LYS A 84 15.31 5.55 -11.77
C LYS A 84 15.90 4.21 -12.22
N LEU A 85 17.04 4.30 -12.93
CA LEU A 85 17.84 3.25 -13.58
C LEU A 85 18.00 1.93 -12.78
N ARG A 86 17.95 2.02 -11.44
CA ARG A 86 18.03 0.88 -10.51
C ARG A 86 16.80 -0.04 -10.53
N PHE A 87 15.60 0.49 -10.75
CA PHE A 87 14.38 -0.32 -10.85
C PHE A 87 14.40 -1.17 -12.11
N LEU A 88 14.91 -0.62 -13.22
CA LEU A 88 15.11 -1.34 -14.48
C LEU A 88 16.16 -2.45 -14.33
N ALA A 89 17.29 -2.16 -13.68
CA ALA A 89 18.33 -3.15 -13.40
C ALA A 89 17.84 -4.27 -12.46
N PHE A 90 17.05 -3.93 -11.43
CA PHE A 90 16.40 -4.90 -10.53
C PHE A 90 15.40 -5.77 -11.27
N HIS A 91 14.56 -5.19 -12.12
CA HIS A 91 13.60 -5.94 -12.94
C HIS A 91 14.28 -6.89 -13.94
N PHE A 92 15.43 -6.47 -14.48
CA PHE A 92 16.26 -7.30 -15.37
C PHE A 92 16.91 -8.45 -14.59
N ALA A 93 17.46 -8.18 -13.40
CA ALA A 93 18.03 -9.19 -12.52
C ALA A 93 16.98 -10.20 -12.03
N LEU A 94 15.74 -9.77 -11.72
CA LEU A 94 14.63 -10.66 -11.35
C LEU A 94 14.18 -11.58 -12.49
N ARG A 95 14.30 -11.13 -13.75
CA ARG A 95 14.02 -11.98 -14.93
C ARG A 95 15.09 -13.04 -15.16
N ILE A 96 16.33 -12.78 -14.76
CA ILE A 96 17.46 -13.72 -14.91
C ILE A 96 17.57 -14.67 -13.69
N PHE A 97 17.22 -14.19 -12.50
CA PHE A 97 17.24 -14.97 -11.26
C PHE A 97 15.82 -15.21 -10.74
N ASN A 98 15.23 -16.35 -11.10
CA ASN A 98 13.98 -16.79 -10.49
C ASN A 98 14.22 -17.15 -9.01
N ARG A 99 13.79 -16.28 -8.09
CA ARG A 99 13.90 -16.51 -6.63
C ARG A 99 12.80 -17.42 -6.08
N GLN A 100 11.84 -17.86 -6.90
CA GLN A 100 10.77 -18.77 -6.50
C GLN A 100 11.31 -20.21 -6.45
N SER A 101 11.78 -20.64 -5.28
CA SER A 101 12.11 -22.03 -5.00
C SER A 101 11.18 -22.55 -3.90
N ARG A 102 10.86 -23.85 -3.92
CA ARG A 102 9.98 -24.47 -2.90
C ARG A 102 10.44 -24.22 -1.47
N LYS A 103 11.75 -24.28 -1.21
CA LYS A 103 12.33 -23.99 0.11
C LYS A 103 12.07 -22.56 0.57
N ARG A 104 12.12 -21.59 -0.36
CA ARG A 104 11.86 -20.18 -0.06
C ARG A 104 10.37 -19.89 0.07
N ALA A 105 9.52 -20.58 -0.70
CA ALA A 105 8.07 -20.49 -0.55
C ALA A 105 7.61 -20.91 0.85
N PHE A 106 8.22 -21.96 1.44
CA PHE A 106 7.92 -22.37 2.81
C PHE A 106 8.33 -21.31 3.85
N MET A 107 9.57 -20.78 3.77
CA MET A 107 10.02 -19.69 4.67
C MET A 107 9.19 -18.41 4.53
N VAL A 108 8.73 -18.09 3.31
CA VAL A 108 7.82 -16.96 3.07
C VAL A 108 6.44 -17.26 3.67
N GLY A 109 5.95 -18.49 3.54
CA GLY A 109 4.71 -18.96 4.16
C GLY A 109 4.70 -18.76 5.67
N GLU A 110 5.74 -19.27 6.34
CA GLU A 110 5.91 -19.21 7.80
C GLU A 110 6.05 -17.77 8.31
N ARG A 111 6.76 -16.90 7.59
CA ARG A 111 6.98 -15.51 8.03
C ARG A 111 5.83 -14.55 7.71
N HIS A 112 4.96 -14.88 6.75
CA HIS A 112 3.93 -13.96 6.25
C HIS A 112 2.48 -14.42 6.51
N TYR A 113 2.24 -15.62 7.03
CA TYR A 113 0.87 -16.14 7.23
C TYR A 113 0.60 -16.70 8.64
N ASP A 114 1.47 -16.41 9.61
CA ASP A 114 1.25 -16.80 11.01
C ASP A 114 0.56 -15.68 11.82
N ILE A 115 -0.37 -14.97 11.18
CA ILE A 115 -1.34 -14.13 11.88
C ILE A 115 -2.57 -15.02 12.07
N GLY A 116 -2.98 -15.21 13.32
CA GLY A 116 -4.08 -16.09 13.68
C GLY A 116 -5.42 -15.69 13.06
N ASN A 117 -6.38 -16.60 13.12
CA ASN A 117 -7.77 -16.33 12.70
C ASN A 117 -8.42 -15.21 13.52
N ASP A 118 -7.91 -14.91 14.72
CA ASP A 118 -8.39 -13.85 15.61
C ASP A 118 -8.40 -12.47 14.93
N LEU A 119 -7.34 -12.13 14.18
CA LEU A 119 -7.31 -10.88 13.43
C LEU A 119 -8.38 -10.87 12.34
N PHE A 120 -8.50 -11.98 11.60
CA PHE A 120 -9.45 -12.06 10.48
C PHE A 120 -10.89 -12.05 10.97
N GLU A 121 -11.21 -12.74 12.06
CA GLU A 121 -12.53 -12.74 12.69
C GLU A 121 -12.91 -11.34 13.23
N ALA A 122 -11.93 -10.55 13.68
CA ALA A 122 -12.17 -9.18 14.12
C ALA A 122 -12.31 -8.17 12.96
N MET A 123 -11.78 -8.49 11.77
CA MET A 123 -11.71 -7.58 10.62
C MET A 123 -12.75 -7.87 9.53
N LEU A 124 -13.11 -9.14 9.33
CA LEU A 124 -13.94 -9.60 8.22
C LEU A 124 -15.41 -9.76 8.62
N ASP A 125 -16.26 -10.00 7.61
CA ASP A 125 -17.64 -10.41 7.81
C ASP A 125 -17.73 -11.83 8.41
N PRO A 126 -18.89 -12.24 8.95
CA PRO A 126 -19.10 -13.57 9.53
C PRO A 126 -18.79 -14.75 8.60
N HIS A 127 -18.76 -14.55 7.28
CA HIS A 127 -18.40 -15.59 6.31
C HIS A 127 -16.90 -15.62 5.97
N MET A 128 -16.07 -14.83 6.66
CA MET A 128 -14.61 -14.77 6.50
C MET A 128 -14.18 -14.46 5.05
N ASN A 129 -14.90 -13.57 4.37
CA ASN A 129 -14.59 -13.21 2.98
C ASN A 129 -13.44 -12.19 2.93
N TYR A 130 -12.20 -12.67 2.78
CA TYR A 130 -11.06 -11.78 2.51
C TYR A 130 -10.97 -11.40 1.02
N SER A 131 -12.00 -10.68 0.55
CA SER A 131 -12.18 -10.24 -0.84
C SER A 131 -13.08 -9.00 -0.88
N CYS A 132 -13.10 -8.26 -1.99
CA CYS A 132 -13.98 -7.09 -2.14
C CYS A 132 -15.46 -7.44 -1.96
N GLY A 133 -16.17 -6.67 -1.13
CA GLY A 133 -17.63 -6.66 -1.07
C GLY A 133 -18.29 -5.92 -2.25
N TYR A 134 -19.60 -6.07 -2.40
CA TYR A 134 -20.39 -5.39 -3.43
C TYR A 134 -21.38 -4.39 -2.82
N TRP A 135 -21.08 -3.10 -2.97
CA TRP A 135 -21.67 -2.01 -2.19
C TRP A 135 -22.91 -1.34 -2.80
N SER A 136 -23.54 -1.90 -3.85
CA SER A 136 -24.57 -1.17 -4.60
C SER A 136 -25.79 -0.75 -3.78
N ASN A 137 -26.19 -1.56 -2.80
CA ASN A 137 -27.32 -1.32 -1.88
C ASN A 137 -26.98 -1.76 -0.44
N ALA A 138 -25.69 -1.83 -0.12
CA ALA A 138 -25.21 -2.27 1.18
C ALA A 138 -24.78 -1.05 2.00
N GLU A 139 -25.11 -1.06 3.30
CA GLU A 139 -24.75 0.01 4.23
C GLU A 139 -23.62 -0.42 5.17
N ASP A 140 -23.27 -1.72 5.19
CA ASP A 140 -22.23 -2.32 6.02
C ASP A 140 -21.48 -3.44 5.28
N LEU A 141 -20.39 -3.92 5.89
CA LEU A 141 -19.52 -4.95 5.31
C LEU A 141 -20.27 -6.27 5.09
N ASP A 142 -21.07 -6.69 6.06
CA ASP A 142 -21.78 -7.97 6.06
C ASP A 142 -22.76 -8.03 4.88
N SER A 143 -23.61 -7.00 4.77
CA SER A 143 -24.56 -6.87 3.65
C SER A 143 -23.84 -6.74 2.29
N ALA A 144 -22.68 -6.08 2.23
CA ALA A 144 -21.89 -5.98 1.01
C ALA A 144 -21.31 -7.35 0.59
N GLN A 145 -20.89 -8.18 1.54
CA GLN A 145 -20.38 -9.52 1.26
C GLN A 145 -21.49 -10.49 0.86
N GLU A 146 -22.65 -10.43 1.51
CA GLU A 146 -23.84 -11.19 1.09
C GLU A 146 -24.29 -10.80 -0.33
N ALA A 147 -24.35 -9.50 -0.62
CA ALA A 147 -24.70 -9.01 -1.94
C ALA A 147 -23.72 -9.50 -3.02
N LYS A 148 -22.42 -9.55 -2.71
CA LYS A 148 -21.38 -10.12 -3.58
C LYS A 148 -21.63 -11.61 -3.84
N MET A 149 -21.82 -12.41 -2.80
CA MET A 149 -22.07 -13.84 -2.94
C MET A 149 -23.32 -14.13 -3.76
N ALA A 150 -24.42 -13.41 -3.50
CA ALA A 150 -25.65 -13.53 -4.27
C ALA A 150 -25.45 -13.12 -5.74
N LEU A 151 -24.67 -12.07 -6.02
CA LEU A 151 -24.33 -11.66 -7.38
C LEU A 151 -23.53 -12.75 -8.12
N ILE A 152 -22.57 -13.39 -7.45
CA ILE A 152 -21.79 -14.49 -8.02
C ILE A 152 -22.73 -15.65 -8.37
N CYS A 153 -23.59 -16.09 -7.46
CA CYS A 153 -24.56 -17.16 -7.71
C CYS A 153 -25.49 -16.86 -8.89
N ARG A 154 -25.99 -15.62 -9.01
CA ARG A 154 -26.81 -15.19 -10.15
C ARG A 154 -26.04 -15.24 -11.47
N LYS A 155 -24.79 -14.77 -11.48
CA LYS A 155 -23.93 -14.82 -12.69
C LYS A 155 -23.61 -16.24 -13.11
N LEU A 156 -23.46 -17.17 -12.16
CA LEU A 156 -23.24 -18.58 -12.42
C LEU A 156 -24.52 -19.32 -12.84
N GLN A 157 -25.69 -18.71 -12.71
CA GLN A 157 -27.00 -19.31 -13.02
C GLN A 157 -27.20 -20.68 -12.36
N LEU A 158 -26.83 -20.77 -11.06
CA LEU A 158 -26.91 -22.01 -10.31
C LEU A 158 -28.35 -22.56 -10.31
N LYS A 159 -28.48 -23.87 -10.53
CA LYS A 159 -29.74 -24.62 -10.46
C LYS A 159 -29.67 -25.68 -9.36
N PRO A 160 -30.81 -26.12 -8.81
CA PRO A 160 -30.83 -27.27 -7.92
C PRO A 160 -30.43 -28.54 -8.68
N GLY A 161 -29.34 -29.20 -8.24
CA GLY A 161 -28.88 -30.50 -8.72
C GLY A 161 -28.74 -30.62 -10.24
#